data_AF-A0A8J4PSN7-F1
#
_entry.id   AF-A0A8J4PSN7-F1
#
_cell.length_a   1.000
_cell.length_b   1.000
_cell.length_c   1.000
_cell.angle_alpha   90.00
_cell.angle_beta   90.00
_cell.angle_gamma   90.00
#
_symmetry.space_group_name_H-M   'P 1'
#
loop_
_entity.id
_entity.type
_entity.pdbx_description
1 polymer ?
#
loop_
_entity_poly.entity_id
_entity_poly.type
_entity_poly.pdbx_seq_one_letter_code
_entity_poly.pdbx_strand_id
1 'polypeptide(L)'
;MKTLLSTFLLLFVIINITASQDIVKLSDSVLVTQKIQDAGSSLTFSFQTLNVSTPLGINIIPCFGTVGYLVGEGFIPNASNYTFKQDWDSTVRQLGTTFPSVPKNTNIYIVVSSIENYGENYESASFQVLVSTDEENKYNKLVPIPAKDGDIQIKLTNGGKSGTVTFYKTGNTEDDYEIYTFTGDLPKGSFQFSSCGVRKYAVESTTNIENYGGNQASATFTGLNPSEPTGVTVIVSRRGGFSSTYNYAVLNDPSSSTTLRAQLLTLVPMIFTSLFIKFLLF
;
A
#
# COMPACT_ATOMS: atom_id res chain seq x y z
N MET A 1 41.17 -11.67 -40.69
CA MET A 1 40.33 -10.58 -40.12
C MET A 1 38.89 -11.00 -39.81
N LYS A 2 38.20 -11.80 -40.65
CA LYS A 2 36.80 -12.22 -40.37
C LYS A 2 36.63 -13.13 -39.15
N THR A 3 37.63 -13.97 -38.83
CA THR A 3 37.62 -14.84 -37.65
C THR A 3 37.81 -14.08 -36.34
N LEU A 4 38.72 -13.10 -36.28
CA LEU A 4 38.94 -12.25 -35.10
C LEU A 4 37.72 -11.40 -34.74
N LEU A 5 36.98 -10.90 -35.74
CA LEU A 5 35.76 -10.12 -35.51
C LEU A 5 34.62 -10.98 -34.94
N SER A 6 34.54 -12.25 -35.37
CA SER A 6 33.54 -13.21 -34.88
C SER A 6 33.80 -13.63 -33.43
N THR A 7 35.05 -13.85 -33.02
CA THR A 7 35.38 -14.19 -31.63
C THR A 7 35.15 -13.01 -30.68
N PHE A 8 35.41 -11.78 -31.12
CA PHE A 8 35.19 -10.57 -30.31
C PHE A 8 33.70 -10.29 -30.11
N LEU A 9 32.86 -10.54 -31.13
CA LEU A 9 31.41 -10.42 -31.02
C LEU A 9 30.84 -11.49 -30.08
N LEU A 10 31.35 -12.72 -30.12
CA LEU A 10 30.92 -13.79 -29.21
C LEU A 10 31.30 -13.49 -27.76
N LEU A 11 32.49 -12.92 -27.53
CA LEU A 11 32.91 -12.49 -26.19
C LEU A 11 32.03 -11.36 -25.66
N PHE A 12 31.65 -10.40 -26.50
CA PHE A 12 30.75 -9.31 -26.11
C PHE A 12 29.33 -9.81 -25.81
N VAL A 13 28.84 -10.83 -26.51
CA VAL A 13 27.54 -11.46 -26.23
C VAL A 13 27.60 -12.25 -24.91
N ILE A 14 28.72 -12.91 -24.59
CA ILE A 14 28.85 -13.65 -23.33
C ILE A 14 29.03 -12.70 -22.13
N ILE A 15 29.77 -11.59 -22.28
CA ILE A 15 29.99 -10.62 -21.20
C ILE A 15 28.70 -9.85 -20.83
N ASN A 16 27.78 -9.65 -21.77
CA ASN A 16 26.49 -8.98 -21.50
C ASN A 16 25.39 -9.91 -20.94
N ILE A 17 25.60 -11.23 -20.89
CA ILE A 17 24.61 -12.17 -20.33
C ILE A 17 24.86 -12.45 -18.83
N THR A 18 26.02 -12.09 -18.30
CA THR A 18 26.29 -12.16 -16.85
C THR A 18 26.05 -10.81 -16.17
N ALA A 19 24.85 -10.25 -16.32
CA ALA A 19 24.30 -9.45 -15.23
C ALA A 19 23.93 -10.44 -14.12
N SER A 20 24.92 -10.80 -13.30
CA SER A 20 24.71 -11.62 -12.11
C SER A 20 23.64 -10.92 -11.27
N GLN A 21 22.43 -11.46 -11.25
CA GLN A 21 21.44 -11.08 -10.24
C GLN A 21 22.04 -11.55 -8.90
N ASP A 22 22.51 -10.60 -8.09
CA ASP A 22 23.11 -10.91 -6.80
C ASP A 22 22.11 -11.69 -5.95
N ILE A 23 22.46 -12.94 -5.64
CA ILE A 23 21.66 -13.80 -4.76
C ILE A 23 21.82 -13.25 -3.35
N VAL A 24 20.73 -12.72 -2.80
CA VAL A 24 20.71 -12.21 -1.43
C VAL A 24 20.65 -13.40 -0.48
N LYS A 25 21.69 -13.56 0.34
CA LYS A 25 21.73 -14.56 1.41
C LYS A 25 20.85 -14.09 2.57
N LEU A 26 19.81 -14.86 2.88
CA LEU A 26 18.86 -14.52 3.93
C LEU A 26 19.38 -14.93 5.31
N SER A 27 19.84 -13.97 6.11
CA SER A 27 20.17 -14.19 7.54
C SER A 27 18.97 -14.08 8.47
N ASP A 28 17.97 -13.28 8.10
CA ASP A 28 16.82 -12.93 8.93
C ASP A 28 15.63 -12.46 8.07
N SER A 29 15.54 -11.16 7.79
CA SER A 29 14.44 -10.53 7.06
C SER A 29 14.97 -9.44 6.14
N VAL A 30 14.44 -9.37 4.92
CA VAL A 30 14.84 -8.40 3.90
C VAL A 30 13.60 -7.65 3.43
N LEU A 31 13.64 -6.31 3.51
CA LEU A 31 12.63 -5.42 2.95
C LEU A 31 13.27 -4.61 1.80
N VAL A 32 12.71 -4.71 0.60
CA VAL A 32 13.19 -3.95 -0.57
C VAL A 32 12.01 -3.28 -1.26
N THR A 33 12.15 -1.98 -1.52
CA THR A 33 11.19 -1.22 -2.34
C THR A 33 11.65 -1.23 -3.79
N GLN A 34 10.77 -1.58 -4.72
CA GLN A 34 11.05 -1.60 -6.16
C GLN A 34 9.90 -1.04 -6.99
N LYS A 35 10.21 -0.74 -8.26
CA LYS A 35 9.25 -0.22 -9.24
C LYS A 35 9.48 -0.85 -10.62
N ILE A 36 8.39 -1.04 -11.37
CA ILE A 36 8.37 -1.48 -12.76
C ILE A 36 7.89 -0.30 -13.60
N GLN A 37 8.76 0.20 -14.49
CA GLN A 37 8.41 1.34 -15.34
C GLN A 37 7.42 0.91 -16.43
N ASP A 38 7.73 -0.20 -17.12
CA ASP A 38 7.00 -0.60 -18.33
C ASP A 38 5.95 -1.70 -18.06
N ALA A 39 4.80 -1.60 -18.72
CA ALA A 39 3.72 -2.57 -18.58
C ALA A 39 4.12 -3.91 -19.21
N GLY A 40 3.77 -5.03 -18.54
CA GLY A 40 4.16 -6.38 -18.99
C GLY A 40 5.62 -6.75 -18.71
N SER A 41 6.40 -5.83 -18.14
CA SER A 41 7.73 -6.16 -17.60
C SER A 41 7.62 -6.82 -16.23
N SER A 42 8.70 -7.51 -15.83
CA SER A 42 8.79 -8.18 -14.53
C SER A 42 10.14 -7.94 -13.88
N LEU A 43 10.16 -8.02 -12.56
CA LEU A 43 11.37 -8.05 -11.75
C LEU A 43 11.50 -9.43 -11.12
N THR A 44 12.72 -9.97 -11.13
CA THR A 44 13.05 -11.22 -10.45
C THR A 44 13.94 -10.93 -9.26
N PHE A 45 13.56 -11.45 -8.11
CA PHE A 45 14.35 -11.43 -6.89
C PHE A 45 14.83 -12.86 -6.61
N SER A 46 16.09 -12.97 -6.22
CA SER A 46 16.75 -14.25 -5.94
C SER A 46 17.26 -14.25 -4.51
N PHE A 47 16.76 -15.17 -3.71
CA PHE A 47 17.14 -15.35 -2.32
C PHE A 47 17.69 -16.76 -2.11
N GLN A 48 18.59 -16.95 -1.16
CA GLN A 48 19.07 -18.27 -0.77
C GLN A 48 18.89 -18.49 0.73
N THR A 49 18.24 -19.60 1.09
CA THR A 49 18.14 -20.04 2.49
C THR A 49 19.50 -20.56 2.98
N LEU A 50 19.82 -20.25 4.24
CA LEU A 50 21.11 -20.60 4.83
C LEU A 50 21.09 -22.01 5.48
N ASN A 51 22.11 -22.27 6.31
CA ASN A 51 22.62 -23.57 6.77
C ASN A 51 21.62 -24.60 7.35
N VAL A 52 20.37 -24.23 7.61
CA VAL A 52 19.34 -25.10 8.20
C VAL A 52 18.03 -24.98 7.43
N SER A 53 17.20 -26.03 7.54
CA SER A 53 15.83 -25.97 7.02
C SER A 53 15.07 -24.90 7.81
N THR A 54 14.54 -23.89 7.12
CA THR A 54 14.00 -22.70 7.78
C THR A 54 12.61 -22.38 7.22
N PRO A 55 11.62 -22.02 8.07
CA PRO A 55 10.37 -21.47 7.56
C PRO A 55 10.65 -20.20 6.77
N LEU A 56 9.79 -19.88 5.81
CA LEU A 56 9.96 -18.72 4.96
C LEU A 56 8.61 -18.05 4.68
N GLY A 57 8.42 -16.84 5.19
CA GLY A 57 7.32 -15.96 4.80
C GLY A 57 7.76 -15.02 3.69
N ILE A 58 6.94 -14.87 2.66
CA ILE A 58 7.16 -13.92 1.56
C ILE A 58 5.91 -13.07 1.42
N ASN A 59 6.08 -11.75 1.50
CA ASN A 59 4.99 -10.79 1.38
C ASN A 59 5.33 -9.71 0.34
N ILE A 60 4.38 -9.38 -0.53
CA ILE A 60 4.43 -8.28 -1.48
C ILE A 60 3.37 -7.27 -1.08
N ILE A 61 3.80 -6.05 -0.78
CA ILE A 61 2.92 -4.94 -0.43
C ILE A 61 2.92 -3.98 -1.62
N PRO A 62 1.84 -3.90 -2.43
CA PRO A 62 1.80 -2.95 -3.52
C PRO A 62 1.82 -1.51 -2.98
N CYS A 63 2.37 -0.58 -3.74
CA CYS A 63 2.38 0.86 -3.46
C CYS A 63 1.62 1.63 -4.55
N PHE A 64 1.82 1.23 -5.81
CA PHE A 64 1.14 1.78 -6.97
C PHE A 64 0.84 0.68 -7.97
N GLY A 65 -0.30 0.78 -8.62
CA GLY A 65 -0.70 -0.13 -9.68
C GLY A 65 -1.00 -1.55 -9.20
N THR A 66 -1.30 -2.42 -10.16
CA THR A 66 -1.65 -3.82 -9.92
C THR A 66 -0.47 -4.72 -10.28
N VAL A 67 -0.19 -5.71 -9.42
CA VAL A 67 0.93 -6.62 -9.57
C VAL A 67 0.49 -8.08 -9.53
N GLY A 68 1.15 -8.90 -10.34
CA GLY A 68 1.10 -10.35 -10.28
C GLY A 68 2.37 -10.87 -9.64
N TYR A 69 2.25 -11.94 -8.87
CA TYR A 69 3.34 -12.49 -8.06
C TYR A 69 3.44 -14.00 -8.24
N LEU A 70 4.65 -14.48 -8.53
CA LEU A 70 4.99 -15.89 -8.67
C LEU A 70 6.18 -16.25 -7.79
N VAL A 71 6.16 -17.44 -7.22
CA VAL A 71 7.29 -18.01 -6.46
C VAL A 71 7.70 -19.34 -7.06
N GLY A 72 9.00 -19.56 -7.19
CA GLY A 72 9.61 -20.85 -7.52
C GLY A 72 10.67 -21.26 -6.51
N GLU A 73 10.65 -22.52 -6.10
CA GLU A 73 11.67 -23.13 -5.24
C GLU A 73 12.67 -23.91 -6.10
N GLY A 74 13.91 -23.42 -6.20
CA GLY A 74 14.97 -24.01 -7.01
C GLY A 74 14.90 -23.70 -8.51
N PHE A 75 13.90 -22.94 -8.96
CA PHE A 75 13.73 -22.50 -10.35
C PHE A 75 13.10 -21.10 -10.43
N ILE A 76 13.41 -20.36 -11.50
CA ILE A 76 12.74 -19.08 -11.78
C ILE A 76 11.31 -19.37 -12.27
N PRO A 77 10.27 -18.94 -11.55
CA PRO A 77 8.90 -19.28 -11.91
C PRO A 77 8.44 -18.53 -13.16
N ASN A 78 7.45 -19.12 -13.85
CA ASN A 78 6.76 -18.51 -14.99
C ASN A 78 5.28 -18.92 -14.98
N ALA A 79 4.51 -18.45 -15.96
CA ALA A 79 3.05 -18.71 -16.02
C ALA A 79 2.67 -20.21 -16.08
N SER A 80 3.58 -21.08 -16.54
CA SER A 80 3.34 -22.53 -16.68
C SER A 80 3.97 -23.36 -15.55
N ASN A 81 4.87 -22.79 -14.76
CA ASN A 81 5.58 -23.49 -13.70
C ASN A 81 5.83 -22.54 -12.53
N TYR A 82 5.12 -22.77 -11.43
CA TYR A 82 5.23 -21.99 -10.20
C TYR A 82 4.88 -22.87 -8.99
N THR A 83 5.49 -22.56 -7.86
CA THR A 83 5.12 -23.13 -6.55
C THR A 83 3.92 -22.37 -5.97
N PHE A 84 3.90 -21.05 -6.15
CA PHE A 84 2.79 -20.19 -5.73
C PHE A 84 2.54 -19.11 -6.78
N LYS A 85 1.26 -18.77 -6.98
CA LYS A 85 0.82 -17.67 -7.82
C LYS A 85 -0.30 -16.92 -7.12
N GLN A 86 -0.21 -15.59 -7.12
CA GLN A 86 -1.34 -14.74 -6.79
C GLN A 86 -1.28 -13.43 -7.60
N ASP A 87 -2.43 -13.01 -8.10
CA ASP A 87 -2.60 -11.72 -8.75
C ASP A 87 -3.27 -10.76 -7.75
N TRP A 88 -2.87 -9.49 -7.76
CA TRP A 88 -3.44 -8.50 -6.83
C TRP A 88 -4.84 -8.07 -7.21
N ASP A 89 -5.70 -7.97 -6.20
CA ASP A 89 -7.00 -7.32 -6.27
C ASP A 89 -7.18 -6.30 -5.14
N SER A 90 -8.14 -5.39 -5.30
CA SER A 90 -8.36 -4.28 -4.38
C SER A 90 -8.89 -4.66 -2.99
N THR A 91 -9.17 -5.94 -2.75
CA THR A 91 -9.67 -6.44 -1.47
C THR A 91 -8.55 -6.95 -0.55
N VAL A 92 -7.34 -7.16 -1.09
CA VAL A 92 -6.19 -7.66 -0.34
C VAL A 92 -5.13 -6.57 -0.08
N ARG A 93 -4.69 -6.45 1.18
CA ARG A 93 -3.68 -5.45 1.60
C ARG A 93 -2.27 -5.82 1.14
N GLN A 94 -1.98 -7.12 1.06
CA GLN A 94 -0.71 -7.69 0.63
C GLN A 94 -0.96 -9.02 -0.07
N LEU A 95 -0.02 -9.41 -0.93
CA LEU A 95 0.07 -10.77 -1.46
C LEU A 95 1.12 -11.51 -0.65
N GLY A 96 0.94 -12.80 -0.44
CA GLY A 96 1.98 -13.54 0.27
C GLY A 96 1.74 -15.03 0.33
N THR A 97 2.83 -15.72 0.64
CA THR A 97 2.84 -17.15 0.89
C THR A 97 3.82 -17.46 2.01
N THR A 98 3.56 -18.54 2.73
CA THR A 98 4.44 -19.03 3.79
C THR A 98 4.78 -20.49 3.52
N PHE A 99 6.07 -20.78 3.51
CA PHE A 99 6.59 -22.14 3.45
C PHE A 99 6.94 -22.59 4.87
N PRO A 100 6.32 -23.67 5.38
CA PRO A 100 6.61 -24.16 6.73
C PRO A 100 8.07 -24.56 6.94
N SER A 101 8.74 -25.01 5.87
CA SER A 101 10.14 -25.41 5.92
C SER A 101 10.72 -25.48 4.51
N VAL A 102 11.69 -24.61 4.21
CA VAL A 102 12.47 -24.64 2.98
C VAL A 102 13.82 -25.32 3.26
N PRO A 103 14.25 -26.33 2.46
CA PRO A 103 15.53 -27.00 2.67
C PRO A 103 16.72 -26.04 2.63
N LYS A 104 17.79 -26.38 3.36
CA LYS A 104 19.03 -25.58 3.37
C LYS A 104 19.59 -25.38 1.95
N ASN A 105 20.21 -24.23 1.71
CA ASN A 105 20.84 -23.87 0.42
C ASN A 105 19.88 -23.92 -0.77
N THR A 106 18.58 -23.71 -0.54
CA THR A 106 17.59 -23.66 -1.62
C THR A 106 17.50 -22.22 -2.12
N ASN A 107 17.55 -22.05 -3.44
CA ASN A 107 17.30 -20.75 -4.06
C ASN A 107 15.79 -20.55 -4.18
N ILE A 108 15.32 -19.40 -3.73
CA ILE A 108 13.93 -18.97 -3.84
C ILE A 108 13.90 -17.81 -4.82
N TYR A 109 13.09 -17.99 -5.86
CA TYR A 109 12.93 -16.99 -6.90
C TYR A 109 11.53 -16.40 -6.81
N ILE A 110 11.47 -15.08 -6.76
CA ILE A 110 10.23 -14.32 -6.73
C ILE A 110 10.16 -13.49 -8.01
N VAL A 111 9.11 -13.67 -8.81
CA VAL A 111 8.85 -12.84 -9.98
C VAL A 111 7.64 -11.97 -9.70
N VAL A 112 7.80 -10.66 -9.83
CA VAL A 112 6.72 -9.68 -9.72
C VAL A 112 6.54 -9.00 -11.07
N SER A 113 5.31 -9.00 -11.59
CA SER A 113 4.97 -8.47 -12.90
C SER A 113 3.90 -7.40 -12.78
N SER A 114 3.97 -6.33 -13.58
CA SER A 114 2.87 -5.37 -13.68
C SER A 114 1.69 -5.98 -14.47
N ILE A 115 0.46 -5.80 -13.98
CA ILE A 115 -0.76 -6.34 -14.62
C ILE A 115 -1.43 -5.28 -15.52
N GLU A 116 -1.47 -4.03 -15.08
CA GLU A 116 -2.14 -2.92 -15.78
C GLU A 116 -1.13 -1.84 -16.18
N ASN A 117 -1.40 -1.14 -17.28
CA ASN A 117 -0.67 0.05 -17.70
C ASN A 117 -1.43 1.30 -17.25
N TYR A 118 -0.76 2.20 -16.55
CA TYR A 118 -1.33 3.46 -16.05
C TYR A 118 -0.99 4.67 -16.94
N GLY A 119 -0.38 4.44 -18.11
CA GLY A 119 -0.04 5.44 -19.12
C GLY A 119 1.43 5.85 -19.09
N GLU A 120 1.88 6.55 -20.13
CA GLU A 120 3.30 6.87 -20.38
C GLU A 120 3.97 7.77 -19.32
N ASN A 121 3.16 8.48 -18.52
CA ASN A 121 3.65 9.43 -17.51
C ASN A 121 3.72 8.82 -16.10
N TYR A 122 3.33 7.56 -15.93
CA TYR A 122 3.29 6.90 -14.64
C TYR A 122 4.04 5.57 -14.72
N GLU A 123 4.72 5.21 -13.64
CA GLU A 123 5.25 3.86 -13.52
C GLU A 123 4.11 2.84 -13.59
N SER A 124 4.34 1.67 -14.19
CA SER A 124 3.32 0.63 -14.31
C SER A 124 2.97 0.00 -12.96
N ALA A 125 3.98 -0.19 -12.08
CA ALA A 125 3.76 -0.65 -10.72
C ALA A 125 4.89 -0.23 -9.77
N SER A 126 4.61 -0.10 -8.49
CA SER A 126 5.62 -0.14 -7.41
C SER A 126 5.13 -0.90 -6.21
N PHE A 127 6.06 -1.50 -5.48
CA PHE A 127 5.76 -2.43 -4.41
C PHE A 127 6.96 -2.60 -3.46
N GLN A 128 6.69 -3.14 -2.28
CA GLN A 128 7.69 -3.61 -1.35
C GLN A 128 7.70 -5.14 -1.32
N VAL A 129 8.89 -5.73 -1.41
CA VAL A 129 9.11 -7.16 -1.23
C VAL A 129 9.69 -7.38 0.15
N LEU A 130 9.03 -8.22 0.92
CA LEU A 130 9.48 -8.67 2.21
C LEU A 130 9.67 -10.18 2.19
N VAL A 131 10.84 -10.63 2.63
CA VAL A 131 11.12 -12.05 2.86
C VAL A 131 11.62 -12.21 4.29
N SER A 132 11.06 -13.16 5.05
CA SER A 132 11.44 -13.42 6.44
C SER A 132 11.57 -14.90 6.72
N THR A 133 12.61 -15.26 7.46
CA THR A 133 12.83 -16.63 7.97
C THR A 133 12.19 -16.90 9.34
N ASP A 134 11.62 -15.87 9.97
CA ASP A 134 11.02 -15.94 11.30
C ASP A 134 9.96 -14.83 11.41
N GLU A 135 8.78 -15.10 10.87
CA GLU A 135 7.70 -14.11 10.79
C GLU A 135 7.20 -13.72 12.20
N GLU A 136 7.08 -14.68 13.09
CA GLU A 136 6.53 -14.45 14.43
C GLU A 136 7.48 -13.64 15.33
N ASN A 137 8.79 -13.94 15.34
CA ASN A 137 9.71 -13.30 16.30
C ASN A 137 10.56 -12.19 15.70
N LYS A 138 10.70 -12.10 14.38
CA LYS A 138 11.47 -11.03 13.71
C LYS A 138 10.55 -10.04 13.04
N TYR A 139 9.62 -10.51 12.20
CA TYR A 139 8.76 -9.61 11.43
C TYR A 139 7.78 -8.83 12.32
N ASN A 140 7.04 -9.48 13.22
CA ASN A 140 6.11 -8.78 14.12
C ASN A 140 6.79 -7.77 15.06
N LYS A 141 8.09 -7.94 15.33
CA LYS A 141 8.87 -6.97 16.10
C LYS A 141 9.31 -5.77 15.26
N LEU A 142 9.50 -5.95 13.97
CA LEU A 142 9.96 -4.91 13.06
C LEU A 142 8.80 -4.11 12.47
N VAL A 143 7.66 -4.74 12.20
CA VAL A 143 6.47 -4.04 11.71
C VAL A 143 5.68 -3.43 12.86
N PRO A 144 5.45 -2.11 12.85
CA PRO A 144 4.55 -1.49 13.82
C PRO A 144 3.12 -1.96 13.55
N ILE A 145 2.45 -2.50 14.57
CA ILE A 145 1.05 -2.94 14.46
C ILE A 145 0.15 -1.84 15.03
N PRO A 146 -0.67 -1.15 14.21
CA PRO A 146 -1.63 -0.16 14.69
C PRO A 146 -2.52 -0.73 15.79
N ALA A 147 -2.66 0.00 16.90
CA ALA A 147 -3.55 -0.45 17.97
C ALA A 147 -5.01 -0.32 17.55
N LYS A 148 -5.89 -1.12 18.18
CA LYS A 148 -7.34 -1.19 17.87
C LYS A 148 -7.60 -1.36 16.36
N ASP A 149 -6.86 -2.28 15.74
CA ASP A 149 -6.99 -2.61 14.31
C ASP A 149 -6.80 -1.41 13.37
N GLY A 150 -6.08 -0.38 13.84
CA GLY A 150 -5.81 0.84 13.10
C GLY A 150 -7.02 1.77 12.97
N ASP A 151 -8.01 1.68 13.87
CA ASP A 151 -9.16 2.58 13.87
C ASP A 151 -8.76 4.06 14.00
N ILE A 152 -9.43 4.92 13.22
CA ILE A 152 -9.27 6.37 13.26
C ILE A 152 -10.64 7.00 13.54
N GLN A 153 -10.70 7.77 14.62
CA GLN A 153 -11.90 8.50 15.01
C GLN A 153 -11.83 9.95 14.51
N ILE A 154 -12.90 10.41 13.86
CA ILE A 154 -13.00 11.76 13.33
C ILE A 154 -14.07 12.54 14.07
N LYS A 155 -13.75 13.79 14.42
CA LYS A 155 -14.72 14.77 14.90
C LYS A 155 -14.64 16.05 14.08
N LEU A 156 -15.70 16.37 13.35
CA LEU A 156 -15.85 17.64 12.67
C LEU A 156 -16.30 18.75 13.62
N THR A 157 -15.79 19.95 13.39
CA THR A 157 -16.19 21.19 14.07
C THR A 157 -16.29 22.33 13.07
N ASN A 158 -16.84 23.47 13.50
CA ASN A 158 -16.92 24.69 12.69
C ASN A 158 -17.58 24.47 11.30
N GLY A 159 -18.66 23.68 11.26
CA GLY A 159 -19.39 23.38 10.02
C GLY A 159 -18.57 22.64 8.95
N GLY A 160 -17.58 21.84 9.36
CA GLY A 160 -16.72 21.08 8.44
C GLY A 160 -15.44 21.82 8.01
N LYS A 161 -15.20 23.04 8.53
CA LYS A 161 -13.95 23.80 8.31
C LYS A 161 -12.80 23.37 9.21
N SER A 162 -13.07 22.55 10.21
CA SER A 162 -12.08 22.02 11.12
C SER A 162 -12.43 20.59 11.50
N GLY A 163 -11.43 19.75 11.69
CA GLY A 163 -11.62 18.34 11.99
C GLY A 163 -10.52 17.83 12.91
N THR A 164 -10.87 17.07 13.94
CA THR A 164 -9.91 16.40 14.81
C THR A 164 -9.89 14.92 14.48
N VAL A 165 -8.69 14.41 14.23
CA VAL A 165 -8.39 13.00 14.02
C VAL A 165 -7.83 12.45 15.31
N THR A 166 -8.35 11.34 15.79
CA THR A 166 -7.88 10.68 17.00
C THR A 166 -7.57 9.22 16.70
N PHE A 167 -6.40 8.74 17.13
CA PHE A 167 -5.95 7.37 16.91
C PHE A 167 -5.20 6.85 18.14
N TYR A 168 -5.06 5.52 18.23
CA TYR A 168 -4.34 4.86 19.30
C TYR A 168 -2.98 4.39 18.80
N LYS A 169 -1.91 4.78 19.50
CA LYS A 169 -0.54 4.37 19.25
C LYS A 169 -0.35 2.88 19.51
N THR A 170 0.65 2.29 18.86
CA THR A 170 1.05 0.87 18.96
C THR A 170 1.51 0.45 20.36
N GLY A 171 1.88 1.43 21.21
CA GLY A 171 2.47 1.20 22.53
C GLY A 171 3.99 1.06 22.54
N ASN A 172 4.64 1.01 21.37
CA ASN A 172 6.10 1.08 21.28
C ASN A 172 6.57 2.55 21.26
N THR A 173 7.56 2.87 22.07
CA THR A 173 8.11 4.23 22.21
C THR A 173 9.06 4.64 21.08
N GLU A 174 9.53 3.68 20.27
CA GLU A 174 10.40 3.92 19.12
C GLU A 174 9.63 4.13 17.81
N ASP A 175 8.29 4.12 17.88
CA ASP A 175 7.44 4.31 16.71
C ASP A 175 7.20 5.79 16.44
N ASP A 176 7.40 6.18 15.18
CA ASP A 176 7.14 7.52 14.67
C ASP A 176 5.80 7.53 13.93
N TYR A 177 5.07 8.64 14.03
CA TYR A 177 3.72 8.77 13.48
C TYR A 177 3.68 9.98 12.56
N GLU A 178 3.22 9.75 11.33
CA GLU A 178 3.08 10.77 10.29
C GLU A 178 1.64 10.76 9.81
N ILE A 179 1.00 11.93 9.71
CA ILE A 179 -0.39 12.01 9.23
C ILE A 179 -0.37 12.46 7.78
N TYR A 180 -1.08 11.75 6.92
CA TYR A 180 -1.18 12.06 5.50
C TYR A 180 -2.61 12.47 5.13
N THR A 181 -2.71 13.45 4.26
CA THR A 181 -3.98 13.96 3.73
C THR A 181 -4.04 13.82 2.22
N PHE A 182 -5.23 13.57 1.71
CA PHE A 182 -5.47 13.44 0.28
C PHE A 182 -6.80 14.09 -0.08
N THR A 183 -6.81 14.92 -1.13
CA THR A 183 -8.02 15.56 -1.65
C THR A 183 -8.32 15.01 -3.04
N GLY A 184 -9.60 14.76 -3.32
CA GLY A 184 -10.08 14.22 -4.59
C GLY A 184 -10.45 12.73 -4.53
N ASP A 185 -10.51 12.09 -5.70
CA ASP A 185 -10.93 10.71 -5.84
C ASP A 185 -9.80 9.75 -5.45
N LEU A 186 -10.14 8.78 -4.61
CA LEU A 186 -9.21 7.75 -4.14
C LEU A 186 -8.53 7.05 -5.31
N PRO A 187 -7.18 7.07 -5.39
CA PRO A 187 -6.48 6.41 -6.48
C PRO A 187 -6.67 4.89 -6.40
N LYS A 188 -6.70 4.25 -7.57
CA LYS A 188 -6.70 2.78 -7.68
C LYS A 188 -5.45 2.18 -7.01
N GLY A 189 -5.51 0.89 -6.70
CA GLY A 189 -4.38 0.15 -6.12
C GLY A 189 -4.49 0.02 -4.61
N SER A 190 -3.35 -0.17 -3.95
CA SER A 190 -3.23 -0.43 -2.51
C SER A 190 -3.24 0.85 -1.65
N PHE A 191 -3.60 2.00 -2.22
CA PHE A 191 -3.44 3.32 -1.60
C PHE A 191 -3.97 3.38 -0.16
N GLN A 192 -5.18 2.88 0.10
CA GLN A 192 -5.77 2.96 1.44
C GLN A 192 -5.11 2.04 2.48
N PHE A 193 -4.33 1.06 2.03
CA PHE A 193 -3.89 -0.06 2.85
C PHE A 193 -2.38 -0.11 3.06
N SER A 194 -1.61 0.59 2.23
CA SER A 194 -0.17 0.48 2.16
C SER A 194 0.51 1.80 2.46
N SER A 195 1.51 1.81 3.34
CA SER A 195 2.19 3.03 3.74
C SER A 195 2.99 3.65 2.60
N CYS A 196 3.62 2.83 1.76
CA CYS A 196 4.28 3.33 0.55
C CYS A 196 3.26 3.83 -0.48
N GLY A 197 2.06 3.25 -0.55
CA GLY A 197 0.98 3.76 -1.38
C GLY A 197 0.51 5.13 -0.91
N VAL A 198 0.19 5.28 0.37
CA VAL A 198 -0.19 6.58 0.96
C VAL A 198 0.89 7.63 0.68
N ARG A 199 2.16 7.36 0.98
CA ARG A 199 3.26 8.32 0.75
C ARG A 199 3.42 8.73 -0.71
N LYS A 200 2.98 7.90 -1.66
CA LYS A 200 3.09 8.20 -3.08
C LYS A 200 2.03 9.20 -3.55
N TYR A 201 0.81 9.11 -3.04
CA TYR A 201 -0.32 9.89 -3.55
C TYR A 201 -0.84 10.96 -2.59
N ALA A 202 -0.60 10.80 -1.28
CA ALA A 202 -1.04 11.74 -0.27
C ALA A 202 0.08 12.71 0.13
N VAL A 203 -0.30 13.84 0.70
CA VAL A 203 0.63 14.86 1.20
C VAL A 203 0.72 14.72 2.71
N GLU A 204 1.95 14.67 3.23
CA GLU A 204 2.18 14.69 4.66
C GLU A 204 1.65 16.01 5.26
N SER A 205 0.85 15.88 6.30
CA SER A 205 0.30 17.02 7.02
C SER A 205 1.35 17.61 7.95
N THR A 206 1.43 18.93 7.97
CA THR A 206 2.23 19.68 8.95
C THR A 206 1.52 19.86 10.30
N THR A 207 0.35 19.25 10.47
CA THR A 207 -0.43 19.35 11.71
C THR A 207 0.29 18.64 12.85
N ASN A 208 0.45 19.34 13.97
CA ASN A 208 1.09 18.75 15.15
C ASN A 208 0.25 17.61 15.74
N ILE A 209 0.92 16.51 16.06
CA ILE A 209 0.33 15.38 16.79
C ILE A 209 0.41 15.68 18.28
N GLU A 210 -0.74 15.80 18.92
CA GLU A 210 -0.88 15.98 20.36
C GLU A 210 -1.03 14.61 21.03
N ASN A 211 -0.21 14.37 22.04
CA ASN A 211 -0.22 13.11 22.80
C ASN A 211 -1.10 13.26 24.03
N TYR A 212 -2.03 12.32 24.19
CA TYR A 212 -2.91 12.23 25.35
C TYR A 212 -2.51 11.01 26.20
N GLY A 213 -2.94 11.00 27.46
CA GLY A 213 -2.75 9.83 28.33
C GLY A 213 -3.38 8.56 27.73
N GLY A 214 -2.80 7.39 28.01
CA GLY A 214 -3.37 6.11 27.59
C GLY A 214 -3.11 5.72 26.13
N ASN A 215 -1.92 6.04 25.59
CA ASN A 215 -1.49 5.74 24.21
C ASN A 215 -2.39 6.35 23.13
N GLN A 216 -3.17 7.38 23.45
CA GLN A 216 -4.00 8.08 22.49
C GLN A 216 -3.25 9.29 21.94
N ALA A 217 -3.43 9.57 20.66
CA ALA A 217 -2.93 10.77 20.01
C ALA A 217 -4.03 11.41 19.17
N SER A 218 -3.96 12.72 18.98
CA SER A 218 -4.87 13.44 18.10
C SER A 218 -4.14 14.51 17.29
N ALA A 219 -4.75 14.92 16.19
CA ALA A 219 -4.30 16.06 15.40
C ALA A 219 -5.53 16.83 14.91
N THR A 220 -5.47 18.16 15.00
CA THR A 220 -6.58 19.03 14.62
C THR A 220 -6.26 19.83 13.37
N PHE A 221 -7.03 19.60 12.33
CA PHE A 221 -6.98 20.25 11.04
C PHE A 221 -7.86 21.50 11.05
N THR A 222 -7.37 22.59 10.49
CA THR A 222 -8.11 23.84 10.30
C THR A 222 -8.05 24.30 8.85
N GLY A 223 -9.06 25.04 8.39
CA GLY A 223 -9.08 25.55 7.02
C GLY A 223 -9.49 24.50 5.98
N LEU A 224 -10.17 23.43 6.40
CA LEU A 224 -10.73 22.44 5.48
C LEU A 224 -11.78 23.09 4.57
N ASN A 225 -11.81 22.70 3.30
CA ASN A 225 -12.82 23.12 2.34
C ASN A 225 -14.06 22.21 2.48
N PRO A 226 -15.19 22.65 3.07
CA PRO A 226 -16.34 21.77 3.32
C PRO A 226 -16.99 21.20 2.06
N SER A 227 -16.65 21.72 0.88
CA SER A 227 -17.17 21.26 -0.41
C SER A 227 -16.34 20.12 -1.03
N GLU A 228 -15.15 19.83 -0.50
CA GLU A 228 -14.23 18.83 -1.05
C GLU A 228 -13.84 17.81 0.03
N PRO A 229 -14.07 16.50 -0.19
CA PRO A 229 -13.70 15.49 0.77
C PRO A 229 -12.18 15.44 0.93
N THR A 230 -11.73 15.58 2.17
CA THR A 230 -10.34 15.43 2.58
C THR A 230 -10.20 14.10 3.30
N GLY A 231 -9.55 13.17 2.63
CA GLY A 231 -9.07 11.93 3.20
C GLY A 231 -7.95 12.15 4.18
N VAL A 232 -7.92 11.34 5.23
CA VAL A 232 -6.84 11.31 6.20
C VAL A 232 -6.51 9.88 6.57
N THR A 233 -5.22 9.62 6.76
CA THR A 233 -4.75 8.40 7.38
C THR A 233 -3.45 8.68 8.14
N VAL A 234 -3.07 7.77 9.02
CA VAL A 234 -1.84 7.84 9.79
C VAL A 234 -0.93 6.72 9.32
N ILE A 235 0.34 7.03 9.12
CA ILE A 235 1.38 6.03 8.95
C ILE A 235 2.18 5.96 10.25
N VAL A 236 2.38 4.75 10.74
CA VAL A 236 3.35 4.47 11.79
C VAL A 236 4.59 3.83 11.17
N SER A 237 5.75 4.35 11.54
CA SER A 237 7.05 3.87 11.11
C SER A 237 7.85 3.37 12.30
N ARG A 238 8.62 2.30 12.10
CA ARG A 238 9.62 1.81 13.05
C ARG A 238 10.99 1.82 12.39
N ARG A 239 12.04 1.93 13.21
CA ARG A 239 13.44 1.84 12.75
C ARG A 239 13.65 0.60 11.86
N GLY A 240 14.40 0.77 10.77
CA GLY A 240 14.61 -0.27 9.76
C GLY A 240 13.70 -0.14 8.52
N GLY A 241 12.86 0.90 8.45
CA GLY A 241 12.07 1.24 7.25
C GLY A 241 10.72 0.53 7.16
N PHE A 242 10.34 -0.23 8.19
CA PHE A 242 9.04 -0.88 8.28
C PHE A 242 7.98 0.14 8.67
N SER A 243 6.85 0.12 7.97
CA SER A 243 5.73 1.00 8.27
C SER A 243 4.40 0.29 8.08
N SER A 244 3.37 0.80 8.73
CA SER A 244 1.99 0.35 8.58
C SER A 244 1.04 1.53 8.59
N THR A 245 -0.07 1.37 7.90
CA THR A 245 -1.07 2.42 7.74
C THR A 245 -2.28 2.10 8.62
N TYR A 246 -2.80 3.13 9.28
CA TYR A 246 -4.10 3.08 9.93
C TYR A 246 -5.22 3.08 8.87
N ASN A 247 -6.44 2.77 9.28
CA ASN A 247 -7.58 2.77 8.37
C ASN A 247 -7.81 4.18 7.82
N TYR A 248 -8.12 4.27 6.53
CA TYR A 248 -8.42 5.54 5.89
C TYR A 248 -9.78 6.08 6.38
N ALA A 249 -9.84 7.39 6.62
CA ALA A 249 -11.06 8.05 7.07
C ALA A 249 -11.24 9.39 6.33
N VAL A 250 -12.48 9.88 6.20
CA VAL A 250 -12.79 11.12 5.46
C VAL A 250 -13.27 12.19 6.44
N LEU A 251 -12.57 13.32 6.49
CA LEU A 251 -12.84 14.39 7.45
C LEU A 251 -14.18 15.06 7.18
N ASN A 252 -14.41 15.55 5.98
CA ASN A 252 -15.48 16.48 5.63
C ASN A 252 -16.24 15.99 4.38
N ASP A 253 -16.73 14.75 4.42
CA ASP A 253 -17.47 14.18 3.30
C ASP A 253 -18.79 14.93 3.05
N PRO A 254 -18.94 15.70 1.95
CA PRO A 254 -20.18 16.39 1.63
C PRO A 254 -21.33 15.42 1.37
N SER A 255 -21.05 14.15 1.06
CA SER A 255 -22.06 13.10 0.83
C SER A 255 -22.69 12.58 2.13
N SER A 256 -22.03 12.72 3.28
CA SER A 256 -22.64 12.42 4.59
C SER A 256 -23.76 13.41 4.97
N SER A 257 -23.87 14.54 4.25
CA SER A 257 -24.97 15.50 4.36
C SER A 257 -26.14 15.24 3.39
N THR A 258 -26.09 14.16 2.59
CA THR A 258 -27.11 13.85 1.56
C THR A 258 -28.53 13.69 2.11
N THR A 259 -28.70 13.39 3.40
CA THR A 259 -30.00 13.41 4.07
C THR A 259 -30.67 14.78 3.98
N LEU A 260 -29.90 15.88 3.96
CA LEU A 260 -30.42 17.24 3.84
C LEU A 260 -30.77 17.62 2.39
N ARG A 261 -29.98 17.17 1.41
CA ARG A 261 -30.24 17.41 -0.03
C ARG A 261 -31.48 16.65 -0.52
N ALA A 262 -31.68 15.41 -0.06
CA ALA A 262 -32.87 14.64 -0.39
C ALA A 262 -34.15 15.26 0.23
N GLN A 263 -34.07 15.77 1.46
CA GLN A 263 -35.22 16.42 2.13
C GLN A 263 -35.68 17.70 1.42
N LEU A 264 -34.75 18.54 0.95
CA LEU A 264 -35.07 19.76 0.18
C LEU A 264 -35.74 19.44 -1.16
N LEU A 265 -35.27 18.42 -1.87
CA LEU A 265 -35.86 17.99 -3.15
C LEU A 265 -37.25 17.35 -2.99
N THR A 266 -37.57 16.73 -1.86
CA THR A 266 -38.92 16.21 -1.56
C THR A 266 -39.92 17.28 -1.10
N LEU A 267 -39.46 18.42 -0.58
CA LEU A 267 -40.32 19.52 -0.13
C LEU A 267 -40.86 20.36 -1.30
N VAL A 268 -40.07 20.53 -2.37
CA VAL A 268 -40.47 21.33 -3.53
C VAL A 268 -41.76 20.79 -4.18
N PRO A 269 -41.90 19.48 -4.50
CA PRO A 269 -43.14 18.94 -5.03
C PRO A 269 -44.35 19.11 -4.11
N MET A 270 -44.19 19.04 -2.79
CA MET A 270 -45.28 19.24 -1.81
C MET A 270 -45.80 20.68 -1.79
N ILE A 271 -44.91 21.67 -1.88
CA ILE A 271 -45.30 23.09 -1.94
C ILE A 271 -46.09 23.34 -3.24
N PHE A 272 -45.61 22.81 -4.37
CA PHE A 272 -46.31 22.94 -5.65
C PHE A 272 -47.66 22.21 -5.67
N THR A 273 -47.77 21.01 -5.09
CA THR A 273 -49.07 20.31 -4.98
C THR A 273 -50.03 21.02 -4.04
N SER A 274 -49.55 21.57 -2.92
CA SER A 274 -50.37 22.39 -2.01
C SER A 274 -50.91 23.66 -2.70
N LEU A 275 -50.07 24.37 -3.46
CA LEU A 275 -50.48 25.55 -4.23
C LEU A 275 -51.49 25.17 -5.33
N PHE A 276 -51.27 24.05 -6.02
CA PHE A 276 -52.17 23.55 -7.06
C PHE A 276 -53.54 23.14 -6.50
N ILE A 277 -53.59 22.45 -5.36
CA ILE A 277 -54.84 22.09 -4.69
C ILE A 277 -55.60 23.33 -4.25
N LYS A 278 -54.91 24.35 -3.69
CA LYS A 278 -55.56 25.63 -3.36
C LYS A 278 -56.15 26.32 -4.59
N PHE A 279 -55.49 26.25 -5.74
CA PHE A 279 -56.00 26.83 -6.98
C PHE A 279 -57.22 26.08 -7.55
N LEU A 280 -57.35 24.78 -7.29
CA LEU A 280 -58.52 23.98 -7.70
C LEU A 280 -59.73 24.13 -6.77
N LEU A 281 -59.52 24.61 -5.54
CA LEU A 281 -60.57 24.76 -4.52
C LEU A 281 -61.14 26.20 -4.45
N PHE A 282 -60.63 27.12 -5.26
CA PHE A 282 -61.19 28.45 -5.52
C PHE A 282 -61.76 28.51 -6.95
#